data_AF-A0A4Q7QL58-F1
#
_entry.id   AF-A0A4Q7QL58-F1
#
_cell.length_a   1.000
_cell.length_b   1.000
_cell.length_c   1.000
_cell.angle_alpha   90.00
_cell.angle_beta   90.00
_cell.angle_gamma   90.00
#
_symmetry.space_group_name_H-M   'P 1'
#
loop_
_entity.id
_entity.type
_entity.pdbx_description
1 polymer ?
#
loop_
_entity_poly.entity_id
_entity_poly.type
_entity_poly.pdbx_seq_one_letter_code
_entity_poly.pdbx_strand_id
1 'polypeptide(L)'
;MNWGRVRRARVVAAVYLIAFVSLYGGVACVLLAQFTGQERLALGGLPFVVSVVALFVLAWLLREQLSEPASRWTARMSNHQRAYQRLASGVELRRAWQVLRG
;
A
#
# COMPACT_ATOMS: atom_id res chain seq x y z
N MET A 1 -2.77 -6.79 10.20
CA MET A 1 -1.35 -7.07 10.45
C MET A 1 -1.01 -6.68 11.87
N ASN A 2 -0.05 -7.35 12.50
CA ASN A 2 0.45 -7.01 13.83
C ASN A 2 1.50 -5.90 13.73
N TRP A 3 1.07 -4.67 13.46
CA TRP A 3 1.97 -3.51 13.35
C TRP A 3 2.86 -3.29 14.58
N GLY A 4 2.41 -3.69 15.77
CA GLY A 4 3.19 -3.58 17.02
C GLY A 4 4.44 -4.46 17.09
N ARG A 5 4.56 -5.49 16.24
CA ARG A 5 5.77 -6.34 16.16
C ARG A 5 6.75 -5.88 15.07
N VAL A 6 6.46 -4.81 14.35
CA VAL A 6 7.31 -4.29 13.27
C VAL A 6 8.34 -3.32 13.85
N ARG A 7 9.63 -3.58 13.61
CA ARG A 7 10.69 -2.62 13.98
C ARG A 7 10.49 -1.32 13.19
N ARG A 8 10.47 -0.18 13.88
CA ARG A 8 10.13 1.14 13.29
C ARG A 8 8.72 1.21 12.69
N ALA A 9 7.73 0.60 13.35
CA ALA A 9 6.32 0.57 12.92
C ALA A 9 5.76 1.91 12.43
N ARG A 10 6.12 3.03 13.10
CA ARG A 10 5.72 4.39 12.68
C ARG A 10 6.22 4.78 11.29
N VAL A 11 7.49 4.49 10.98
CA VAL A 11 8.08 4.79 9.66
C VAL A 11 7.42 3.93 8.59
N VAL A 12 7.24 2.63 8.86
CA VAL A 12 6.58 1.71 7.94
C VAL A 12 5.13 2.13 7.68
N ALA A 13 4.41 2.57 8.71
CA ALA A 13 3.06 3.09 8.59
C ALA A 13 3.01 4.40 7.79
N ALA A 14 3.93 5.33 8.01
CA ALA A 14 4.04 6.57 7.24
C ALA A 14 4.30 6.28 5.75
N VAL A 15 5.27 5.41 5.45
CA VAL A 15 5.59 5.00 4.08
C VAL A 15 4.38 4.35 3.41
N TYR A 16 3.67 3.47 4.12
CA TYR A 16 2.45 2.86 3.61
C TYR A 16 1.37 3.90 3.26
N LEU A 17 1.11 4.86 4.15
CA LEU A 17 0.09 5.88 3.92
C LEU A 17 0.44 6.78 2.73
N ILE A 18 1.70 7.20 2.62
CA ILE A 18 2.20 8.00 1.49
C ILE A 18 2.06 7.21 0.18
N ALA A 19 2.51 5.95 0.17
CA ALA A 19 2.39 5.08 -0.99
C ALA A 19 0.92 4.84 -1.37
N PHE A 20 0.03 4.65 -0.40
CA PHE A 20 -1.39 4.44 -0.69
C PHE A 20 -2.04 5.66 -1.33
N VAL A 21 -1.82 6.86 -0.77
CA VAL A 21 -2.33 8.11 -1.35
C VAL A 21 -1.75 8.35 -2.74
N SER A 22 -0.45 8.12 -2.91
CA SER A 22 0.25 8.31 -4.18
C SER A 22 -0.18 7.30 -5.25
N LEU A 23 -0.59 6.09 -4.86
CA LEU A 23 -1.15 5.09 -5.77
C LEU A 23 -2.41 5.61 -6.46
N TYR A 24 -3.41 6.02 -5.68
CA TYR A 24 -4.68 6.49 -6.23
C TYR A 24 -4.59 7.91 -6.78
N GLY A 25 -3.79 8.78 -6.16
CA GLY A 25 -3.52 10.13 -6.64
C GLY A 25 -2.83 10.12 -8.00
N GLY A 26 -1.83 9.24 -8.19
CA GLY A 26 -1.15 9.09 -9.47
C GLY A 26 -2.09 8.64 -10.60
N VAL A 27 -2.94 7.64 -10.33
CA VAL A 27 -3.98 7.21 -11.29
C VAL A 27 -4.95 8.34 -11.61
N ALA A 28 -5.42 9.08 -10.61
CA ALA A 28 -6.31 10.22 -10.83
C ALA A 28 -5.66 11.31 -11.70
N CYS A 29 -4.39 11.63 -11.47
CA CYS A 29 -3.63 12.56 -12.30
C CYS A 29 -3.51 12.08 -13.75
N VAL A 30 -3.22 10.80 -13.98
CA VAL A 30 -3.13 10.23 -15.33
C VAL A 30 -4.49 10.28 -16.02
N LEU A 31 -5.57 9.92 -15.33
CA LEU A 31 -6.93 10.01 -15.90
C LEU A 31 -7.27 11.46 -16.25
N LEU A 32 -6.97 12.42 -15.37
CA LEU A 32 -7.16 13.85 -15.65
C LEU A 32 -6.31 14.33 -16.83
N ALA A 33 -5.08 13.84 -16.98
CA ALA A 33 -4.23 14.15 -18.13
C ALA A 33 -4.92 13.73 -19.43
N GLN A 34 -5.52 12.53 -19.46
CA GLN A 34 -6.24 12.02 -20.63
C GLN A 34 -7.51 12.83 -20.94
N PHE A 35 -8.24 13.28 -19.91
CA PHE A 35 -9.45 14.10 -20.11
C PHE A 35 -9.17 15.55 -20.50
N THR A 36 -8.08 16.14 -19.99
CA THR A 36 -7.77 17.57 -20.18
C THR A 36 -6.74 17.85 -21.26
N GLY A 37 -6.04 16.82 -21.76
CA GLY A 37 -4.91 16.98 -22.69
C GLY A 37 -3.67 17.59 -22.06
N GLN A 38 -3.62 17.80 -20.73
CA GLN A 38 -2.46 18.37 -20.07
C GLN A 38 -1.37 17.32 -19.80
N GLU A 39 -0.34 17.28 -20.65
CA GLU A 39 0.77 16.31 -20.57
C GLU A 39 1.52 16.35 -19.23
N ARG A 40 1.58 17.50 -18.55
CA ARG A 40 2.23 17.63 -17.24
C ARG A 40 1.58 16.75 -16.17
N LEU A 41 0.27 16.48 -16.28
CA LEU A 41 -0.44 15.60 -15.36
C LEU A 41 -0.10 14.11 -15.60
N ALA A 42 0.41 13.75 -16.78
CA ALA A 42 0.88 12.39 -17.08
C ALA A 42 2.12 12.01 -16.26
N LEU A 43 2.87 12.99 -15.74
CA LEU A 43 3.94 12.75 -14.75
C LEU A 43 3.42 12.11 -13.46
N GLY A 44 2.10 12.17 -13.21
CA GLY A 44 1.43 11.41 -12.16
C GLY A 44 1.58 9.88 -12.28
N GLY A 45 2.02 9.37 -13.43
CA GLY A 45 2.39 7.96 -13.59
C GLY A 45 3.61 7.56 -12.76
N LEU A 46 4.57 8.46 -12.54
CA LEU A 46 5.76 8.18 -11.72
C LEU A 46 5.43 7.86 -10.26
N PRO A 47 4.67 8.69 -9.52
CA PRO A 47 4.28 8.36 -8.16
C PRO A 47 3.42 7.10 -8.08
N PHE A 48 2.62 6.78 -9.11
CA PHE A 48 1.90 5.50 -9.18
C PHE A 48 2.87 4.31 -9.19
N VAL A 49 3.85 4.30 -10.10
CA VAL A 49 4.85 3.21 -10.19
C VAL A 49 5.65 3.07 -8.90
N VAL A 50 6.13 4.19 -8.36
CA VAL A 50 6.86 4.20 -7.07
C VAL A 50 6.01 3.63 -5.94
N SER A 51 4.70 3.93 -5.93
CA SER A 51 3.77 3.41 -4.93
C SER A 51 3.57 1.91 -5.04
N VAL A 52 3.43 1.37 -6.26
CA VAL A 52 3.33 -0.07 -6.49
C VAL A 52 4.57 -0.79 -5.96
N VAL A 53 5.77 -0.27 -6.27
CA VAL A 53 7.05 -0.83 -5.79
C VAL A 53 7.12 -0.75 -4.25
N ALA A 54 6.75 0.39 -3.66
CA ALA A 54 6.73 0.55 -2.21
C ALA A 54 5.78 -0.45 -1.53
N LEU A 55 4.57 -0.64 -2.06
CA LEU A 55 3.61 -1.62 -1.56
C LEU A 55 4.12 -3.06 -1.71
N PHE A 56 4.84 -3.37 -2.79
CA PHE A 56 5.50 -4.66 -2.96
C PHE A 56 6.58 -4.91 -1.90
N VAL A 57 7.47 -3.94 -1.69
CA VAL A 57 8.52 -4.03 -0.66
C VAL A 57 7.91 -4.15 0.74
N LEU A 58 6.88 -3.35 1.05
CA LEU A 58 6.16 -3.43 2.31
C LEU A 58 5.47 -4.78 2.50
N ALA A 59 4.84 -5.32 1.46
CA ALA A 59 4.22 -6.64 1.51
C ALA A 59 5.24 -7.75 1.77
N TRP A 60 6.47 -7.62 1.25
CA TRP A 60 7.55 -8.54 1.54
C TRP A 60 8.01 -8.44 3.00
N LEU A 61 8.26 -7.22 3.48
CA LEU A 61 8.69 -6.97 4.87
C LEU A 61 7.64 -7.39 5.91
N LEU A 62 6.36 -7.24 5.58
CA LEU A 62 5.25 -7.49 6.51
C LEU A 62 4.61 -8.88 6.33
N ARG A 63 5.13 -9.73 5.45
CA ARG A 63 4.55 -11.06 5.15
C ARG A 63 4.45 -11.97 6.38
N GLU A 64 5.36 -11.83 7.34
CA GLU A 64 5.42 -12.62 8.58
C GLU A 64 4.55 -12.01 9.70
N GLN A 65 4.03 -10.80 9.49
CA GLN A 65 3.25 -10.02 10.46
C GLN A 65 1.74 -10.18 10.27
N LEU A 66 1.30 -11.18 9.48
CA LEU A 66 -0.10 -11.47 9.24
C LEU A 66 -0.70 -12.18 10.47
N SER A 67 -1.63 -11.50 11.14
CA SER A 67 -2.31 -12.03 12.34
C SER A 67 -3.45 -13.00 12.01
N GLU A 68 -3.96 -12.98 10.79
CA GLU A 68 -5.14 -13.75 10.39
C GLU A 68 -4.76 -15.04 9.64
N PRO A 69 -5.32 -16.19 10.04
CA PRO A 69 -5.11 -17.45 9.33
C PRO A 69 -5.68 -17.36 7.91
N ALA A 70 -5.12 -18.16 6.98
CA ALA A 70 -5.58 -18.17 5.60
C ALA A 70 -7.05 -18.63 5.53
N SER A 71 -7.90 -17.84 4.88
CA SER A 71 -9.28 -18.21 4.61
C SER A 71 -9.36 -19.26 3.49
N ARG A 72 -10.49 -19.96 3.33
CA ARG A 72 -10.68 -20.94 2.25
C ARG A 72 -10.34 -20.38 0.86
N TRP A 73 -10.59 -19.09 0.64
CA TRP A 73 -10.32 -18.37 -0.62
C TRP A 73 -8.87 -17.89 -0.77
N THR A 74 -8.13 -17.77 0.33
CA THR A 74 -6.74 -17.29 0.34
C THR A 74 -5.74 -18.38 0.72
N ALA A 75 -6.21 -19.62 0.93
CA ALA A 75 -5.41 -20.77 1.33
C ALA A 75 -4.31 -21.13 0.32
N ARG A 76 -4.54 -20.86 -0.97
CA ARG A 76 -3.53 -21.07 -2.04
C ARG A 76 -2.59 -19.87 -2.24
N MET A 77 -2.84 -18.73 -1.59
CA MET A 77 -2.06 -17.51 -1.78
C MET A 77 -0.87 -17.48 -0.83
N SER A 78 0.29 -17.05 -1.33
CA SER A 78 1.47 -16.86 -0.49
C SER A 78 1.23 -15.74 0.53
N ASN A 79 1.94 -15.80 1.67
CA ASN A 79 1.85 -14.74 2.70
C ASN A 79 2.17 -13.36 2.12
N HIS A 80 3.06 -13.29 1.14
CA HIS A 80 3.38 -12.06 0.42
C HIS A 80 2.18 -11.54 -0.40
N GLN A 81 1.53 -12.39 -1.18
CA GLN A 81 0.33 -12.00 -1.96
C GLN A 81 -0.80 -11.54 -1.05
N ARG A 82 -1.02 -12.24 0.06
CA ARG A 82 -2.03 -11.85 1.07
C ARG A 82 -1.69 -10.51 1.71
N ALA A 83 -0.43 -10.28 2.06
CA ALA A 83 0.04 -9.00 2.59
C ALA A 83 -0.16 -7.86 1.58
N TYR A 84 0.25 -8.07 0.33
CA TYR A 84 0.08 -7.09 -0.74
C TYR A 84 -1.40 -6.75 -0.95
N GLN A 85 -2.27 -7.76 -1.07
CA GLN A 85 -3.71 -7.54 -1.27
C GLN A 85 -4.34 -6.74 -0.13
N ARG A 86 -3.93 -6.95 1.12
CA ARG A 86 -4.43 -6.17 2.27
C ARG A 86 -3.95 -4.73 2.25
N LEU A 87 -2.68 -4.51 1.88
CA LEU A 87 -2.11 -3.17 1.78
C LEU A 87 -2.76 -2.39 0.62
N ALA A 88 -2.88 -3.03 -0.55
CA ALA A 88 -3.48 -2.45 -1.75
C ALA A 88 -4.99 -2.20 -1.61
N SER A 89 -5.72 -3.03 -0.86
CA SER A 89 -7.16 -2.82 -0.60
C SER A 89 -7.46 -1.78 0.48
N GLY A 90 -6.44 -1.25 1.16
CA GLY A 90 -6.61 -0.20 2.16
C GLY A 90 -7.13 -0.69 3.52
N VAL A 91 -7.30 -2.01 3.71
CA VAL A 91 -7.81 -2.58 4.96
C VAL A 91 -6.94 -2.22 6.16
N GLU A 92 -5.64 -2.00 5.96
CA GLU A 92 -4.71 -1.64 7.02
C GLU A 92 -4.55 -0.12 7.24
N LEU A 93 -5.24 0.75 6.48
CA LEU A 93 -5.16 2.21 6.60
C LEU A 93 -5.43 2.72 8.01
N ARG A 94 -6.55 2.30 8.60
CA ARG A 94 -6.95 2.74 9.95
C ARG A 94 -5.90 2.36 10.99
N ARG A 95 -5.35 1.15 10.90
CA ARG A 95 -4.33 0.64 11.81
C ARG A 95 -3.00 1.37 11.62
N ALA A 96 -2.56 1.56 10.38
CA ALA A 96 -1.36 2.34 10.08
C ALA A 96 -1.48 3.78 10.59
N TRP A 97 -2.64 4.40 10.43
CA TRP A 97 -2.90 5.74 10.94
C TRP A 97 -2.92 5.82 12.47
N GLN A 98 -3.44 4.80 13.15
CA GLN A 98 -3.33 4.69 14.62
C GLN A 98 -1.87 4.56 15.06
N VAL A 99 -1.11 3.66 14.45
CA VAL A 99 0.31 3.45 14.73
C VAL A 99 1.13 4.72 14.52
N LEU A 100 0.80 5.50 13.48
CA LEU A 100 1.47 6.76 13.19
C LEU A 100 1.19 7.81 14.28
N ARG A 101 -0.04 7.86 14.80
CA ARG A 101 -0.44 8.82 15.84
C ARG A 101 0.08 8.47 17.24
N GLY A 102 0.45 7.21 17.48
CA GLY A 102 0.93 6.73 18.78
C GLY A 102 -0.21 6.15 19.59
#